data_AF-A0A0S8ICR9-F1
#
_entry.id   AF-A0A0S8ICR9-F1
#
_cell.length_a   1.000
_cell.length_b   1.000
_cell.length_c   1.000
_cell.angle_alpha   90.00
_cell.angle_beta   90.00
_cell.angle_gamma   90.00
#
_symmetry.space_group_name_H-M   'P 1'
#
loop_
_entity.id
_entity.type
_entity.pdbx_description
1 polymer ?
#
loop_
_entity_poly.entity_id
_entity_poly.type
_entity_poly.pdbx_seq_one_letter_code
_entity_poly.pdbx_strand_id
1 'polypeptide(L)'
;MSMEILNKLVARSIIDPGVVQAFSTGRIGEVISELDFSAELCDRLSHIEAESWAEYAVLAYRYVKAAEEREVRIQLPSPLEGLLPDQKRAEDEQAA
;
A
#
# COMPACT_ATOMS: atom_id res chain seq x y z
N MET A 1 -5.12 -0.16 -3.87
CA MET A 1 -5.67 1.03 -4.60
C MET A 1 -5.18 2.35 -3.98
N SER A 2 -4.22 2.31 -3.06
CA SER A 2 -3.67 3.51 -2.42
C SER A 2 -2.65 4.20 -3.34
N MET A 3 -2.00 3.46 -4.24
CA MET A 3 -1.09 4.06 -5.23
C MET A 3 -1.79 4.95 -6.26
N GLU A 4 -3.01 4.63 -6.67
CA GLU A 4 -3.78 5.48 -7.58
C GLU A 4 -4.14 6.82 -6.93
N ILE A 5 -4.46 6.81 -5.63
CA ILE A 5 -4.79 8.00 -4.85
C ILE A 5 -3.56 8.88 -4.71
N LEU A 6 -2.38 8.30 -4.44
CA LEU A 6 -1.13 9.05 -4.40
C LEU A 6 -0.80 9.69 -5.75
N ASN A 7 -1.00 8.96 -6.85
CA ASN A 7 -0.79 9.52 -8.19
C ASN A 7 -1.72 10.70 -8.46
N LYS A 8 -2.98 10.65 -7.99
CA LYS A 8 -3.92 11.78 -8.08
C LYS A 8 -3.44 12.99 -7.28
N LEU A 9 -2.91 12.80 -6.06
CA LEU A 9 -2.35 13.88 -5.25
C LEU A 9 -1.18 14.57 -5.97
N VAL A 10 -0.24 13.78 -6.48
CA VAL A 10 0.93 14.31 -7.20
C VAL A 10 0.50 15.00 -8.49
N ALA A 11 -0.43 14.42 -9.26
CA ALA A 11 -0.95 15.04 -10.47
C ALA A 11 -1.69 16.36 -10.16
N ARG A 12 -2.49 16.40 -9.09
CA ARG A 12 -3.18 17.63 -8.64
C ARG A 12 -2.17 18.73 -8.32
N SER A 13 -1.03 18.41 -7.70
CA SER A 13 0.01 19.40 -7.38
C SER A 13 0.64 20.09 -8.59
N ILE A 14 0.52 19.51 -9.79
CA ILE A 14 1.01 20.12 -11.04
C ILE A 14 0.05 21.22 -11.52
N ILE A 15 -1.24 21.08 -11.23
CA ILE A 15 -2.31 21.95 -11.73
C ILE A 15 -2.75 22.96 -10.66
N ASP A 16 -2.82 22.51 -9.41
CA ASP A 16 -3.29 23.24 -8.24
C ASP A 16 -2.09 23.56 -7.32
N PRO A 17 -1.55 24.80 -7.38
CA PRO A 17 -0.45 25.21 -6.50
C PRO A 17 -0.85 25.23 -5.02
N GLY A 18 -2.14 25.21 -4.71
CA GLY A 18 -2.67 25.13 -3.35
C GLY A 18 -2.19 23.87 -2.62
N VAL A 19 -1.95 22.77 -3.33
CA VAL A 19 -1.41 21.53 -2.74
C VAL A 19 0.01 21.76 -2.21
N VAL A 20 0.88 22.35 -3.03
CA VAL A 20 2.27 22.64 -2.65
C VAL A 20 2.30 23.70 -1.55
N GLN A 21 1.41 24.69 -1.61
CA GLN A 21 1.29 25.71 -0.55
C GLN A 21 0.80 25.11 0.78
N ALA A 22 -0.15 24.17 0.74
CA ALA A 22 -0.60 23.44 1.92
C ALA A 22 0.56 22.66 2.54
N PHE A 23 1.38 21.98 1.73
CA PHE A 23 2.62 21.35 2.19
C PHE A 23 3.57 22.35 2.86
N SER A 24 3.93 23.44 2.19
CA SER A 24 4.87 24.43 2.74
C SER A 24 4.37 25.15 4.00
N THR A 25 3.06 25.10 4.27
CA THR A 25 2.45 25.69 5.47
C THR A 25 2.09 24.67 6.55
N GLY A 26 2.51 23.40 6.39
CA GLY A 26 2.23 22.33 7.35
C GLY A 26 0.76 21.88 7.38
N ARG A 27 -0.03 22.23 6.37
CA ARG A 27 -1.46 21.91 6.24
C ARG A 27 -1.74 20.80 5.22
N ILE A 28 -0.73 20.02 4.84
CA ILE A 28 -0.90 18.95 3.86
C ILE A 28 -1.94 17.91 4.31
N GLY A 29 -2.11 17.72 5.63
CA GLY A 29 -3.13 16.85 6.20
C GLY A 29 -4.56 17.22 5.77
N GLU A 30 -4.86 18.51 5.56
CA GLU A 30 -6.16 18.95 5.06
C GLU A 30 -6.41 18.39 3.65
N VAL A 31 -5.42 18.51 2.76
CA VAL A 31 -5.49 17.99 1.38
C VAL A 31 -5.52 16.46 1.35
N ILE A 32 -4.75 15.80 2.22
CA ILE A 32 -4.74 14.33 2.33
C ILE A 32 -6.10 13.82 2.82
N SER A 33 -6.75 14.53 3.75
CA SER A 33 -8.05 14.13 4.31
C SER A 33 -9.19 14.17 3.30
N GLU A 34 -9.06 14.95 2.22
CA GLU A 34 -9.98 14.95 1.08
C GLU A 34 -9.83 13.71 0.18
N LEU A 35 -8.76 12.94 0.37
CA LEU A 35 -8.44 11.76 -0.43
C LEU A 35 -8.80 10.49 0.33
N ASP A 36 -9.24 9.46 -0.41
CA ASP A 36 -9.72 8.18 0.14
C ASP A 36 -8.59 7.26 0.66
N PHE A 37 -7.56 7.81 1.30
CA PHE A 37 -6.56 7.00 2.01
C PHE A 37 -7.16 6.36 3.26
N SER A 38 -6.58 5.24 3.69
CA SER A 38 -6.92 4.66 5.00
C SER A 38 -6.48 5.61 6.12
N ALA A 39 -7.15 5.53 7.28
CA ALA A 39 -6.81 6.39 8.42
C ALA A 39 -5.33 6.27 8.84
N GLU A 40 -4.75 5.06 8.78
CA GLU A 40 -3.32 4.86 9.05
C GLU A 40 -2.44 5.57 8.03
N LEU A 41 -2.77 5.49 6.73
CA LEU A 41 -2.00 6.18 5.70
C LEU A 41 -2.18 7.70 5.80
N CYS A 42 -3.37 8.21 6.09
CA CYS A 42 -3.60 9.63 6.32
C CYS A 42 -2.70 10.17 7.43
N ASP A 43 -2.64 9.47 8.57
CA ASP A 43 -1.80 9.84 9.70
C ASP A 43 -0.31 9.84 9.32
N ARG A 44 0.18 8.75 8.70
CA ARG A 44 1.58 8.66 8.27
C ARG A 44 1.96 9.73 7.26
N LEU A 45 1.13 9.94 6.24
CA LEU A 45 1.39 10.91 5.18
C LEU A 45 1.37 12.35 5.70
N SER A 46 0.50 12.66 6.66
CA SER A 46 0.40 14.01 7.25
C SER A 46 1.61 14.38 8.11
N HIS A 47 2.34 13.39 8.64
CA HIS A 47 3.51 13.57 9.50
C HIS A 47 4.85 13.32 8.80
N ILE A 48 4.89 13.26 7.46
CA ILE A 48 6.15 13.16 6.72
C ILE A 48 6.92 14.47 6.88
N GLU A 49 8.09 14.39 7.50
CA GLU A 49 9.07 15.46 7.49
C GLU A 49 9.83 15.42 6.16
N ALA A 50 9.73 16.51 5.39
CA ALA A 50 10.44 16.69 4.13
C ALA A 50 10.75 18.18 3.92
N GLU A 51 11.90 18.48 3.33
CA GLU A 51 12.32 19.86 3.07
C GLU A 51 11.71 20.43 1.78
N SER A 52 11.21 19.54 0.91
CA SER A 52 10.61 19.93 -0.36
C SER A 52 9.43 19.03 -0.74
N TRP A 53 8.56 19.56 -1.61
CA TRP A 53 7.44 18.78 -2.15
C TRP A 53 7.89 17.53 -2.93
N ALA A 54 8.99 17.63 -3.67
CA ALA A 54 9.53 16.50 -4.42
C ALA A 54 10.01 15.38 -3.49
N GLU A 55 10.70 15.73 -2.41
CA GLU A 55 11.10 14.78 -1.38
C GLU A 55 9.89 14.15 -0.70
N TYR A 56 8.91 14.96 -0.31
CA TYR A 56 7.65 14.50 0.25
C TYR A 56 6.98 13.46 -0.67
N ALA A 57 6.88 13.73 -1.97
CA ALA A 57 6.26 12.82 -2.93
C ALA A 57 6.99 11.46 -3.01
N VAL A 58 8.32 11.46 -2.96
CA VAL A 58 9.12 10.22 -2.95
C VAL A 58 8.93 9.44 -1.65
N LEU A 59 8.89 10.13 -0.50
CA LEU A 59 8.65 9.48 0.80
C LEU A 59 7.24 8.91 0.88
N ALA A 60 6.23 9.67 0.45
CA ALA A 60 4.85 9.23 0.36
C ALA A 60 4.72 7.98 -0.52
N TYR A 61 5.39 7.93 -1.67
CA TYR A 61 5.43 6.75 -2.53
C TYR A 61 5.94 5.51 -1.79
N ARG A 62 7.03 5.65 -1.02
CA ARG A 62 7.60 4.53 -0.26
C ARG A 62 6.64 4.02 0.81
N TYR A 63 5.98 4.91 1.53
CA TYR A 63 5.00 4.52 2.55
C TYR A 63 3.79 3.82 1.96
N VAL A 64 3.21 4.38 0.90
CA VAL A 64 2.03 3.79 0.25
C VAL A 64 2.38 2.43 -0.37
N LYS A 65 3.53 2.32 -1.04
CA LYS A 65 3.99 1.06 -1.62
C LYS A 65 4.21 -0.02 -0.55
N ALA A 66 4.86 0.33 0.56
CA ALA A 66 5.08 -0.61 1.66
C ALA A 66 3.78 -1.07 2.33
N ALA A 67 2.76 -0.20 2.37
CA ALA A 67 1.44 -0.57 2.87
C ALA A 67 0.72 -1.56 1.94
N GLU A 68 0.78 -1.35 0.62
CA GLU A 68 0.19 -2.29 -0.35
C GLU A 68 0.90 -3.65 -0.35
N GLU A 69 2.24 -3.69 -0.21
CA GLU A 69 2.98 -4.96 -0.15
C GLU A 69 2.61 -5.81 1.08
N ARG A 70 2.27 -5.18 2.21
CA ARG A 70 1.81 -5.89 3.43
C ARG A 70 0.46 -6.59 3.27
N GLU A 71 -0.40 -6.12 2.36
CA GLU A 71 -1.69 -6.78 2.10
C GLU A 71 -1.52 -8.12 1.38
N VAL A 72 -0.39 -8.33 0.69
CA VAL A 72 -0.04 -9.61 0.07
C VAL A 72 0.44 -10.57 1.15
N ARG A 73 -0.50 -11.10 1.94
CA ARG A 73 -0.25 -12.24 2.83
C ARG A 73 0.27 -13.40 1.98
N ILE A 74 1.53 -13.74 2.16
CA ILE A 74 2.12 -14.97 1.65
C ILE A 74 1.26 -16.12 2.20
N GLN A 75 0.51 -16.79 1.34
CA GLN A 75 -0.13 -18.05 1.69
C GLN A 75 1.00 -19.07 1.77
N LEU A 76 1.59 -19.23 2.96
CA LEU A 76 2.54 -20.30 3.19
C LEU A 76 1.76 -21.61 3.06
N PRO A 77 2.17 -22.53 2.16
CA PRO A 77 1.59 -23.87 2.14
C PRO A 77 1.71 -24.47 3.53
N SER A 78 0.65 -25.18 3.96
CA SER A 78 0.63 -25.80 5.27
C SER A 78 1.83 -26.75 5.39
N PRO A 79 2.62 -26.71 6.48
CA PRO A 79 3.73 -27.65 6.69
C PRO A 79 3.34 -29.13 6.60
N LEU A 80 2.05 -29.43 6.71
CA LEU A 80 1.48 -30.76 6.54
C LEU A 80 1.54 -31.27 5.09
N GLU A 81 1.60 -30.39 4.09
CA GLU A 81 1.70 -30.79 2.67
C GLU A 81 3.04 -31.48 2.34
N GLY A 82 4.09 -31.23 3.13
CA GLY A 82 5.38 -31.93 3.00
C GLY A 82 5.51 -33.20 3.85
N LEU A 83 4.53 -33.50 4.71
CA LEU A 83 4.58 -34.61 5.68
C LEU A 83 3.65 -35.77 5.33
N LEU A 84 2.76 -35.59 4.36
CA LEU A 84 1.90 -36.67 3.87
C LEU A 84 2.65 -37.44 2.78
N PRO A 85 3.10 -38.69 3.02
CA PRO A 85 3.59 -39.53 1.94
C PRO A 85 2.47 -39.71 0.90
N ASP A 86 2.86 -39.76 -0.38
CA ASP A 86 2.01 -39.98 -1.56
C ASP A 86 1.14 -41.26 -1.42
N GLN A 87 0.08 -41.22 -0.62
CA GLN A 87 -0.94 -42.27 -0.51
C GLN A 87 -2.11 -41.96 -1.44
N LYS A 88 -1.83 -41.45 -2.64
CA LYS A 88 -2.79 -41.30 -3.73
C LYS A 88 -2.38 -42.18 -4.91
N ARG A 89 -2.39 -43.51 -4.71
CA ARG A 89 -2.55 -44.52 -5.79
C ARG A 89 -2.56 -45.94 -5.20
N ALA A 90 -3.61 -46.30 -4.48
CA ALA A 90 -3.84 -47.72 -4.15
C ALA A 90 -5.31 -48.10 -3.91
N GLU A 91 -6.27 -47.18 -4.02
CA GLU A 91 -7.67 -47.48 -3.68
C GLU A 91 -8.60 -47.62 -4.90
N ASP A 92 -8.13 -47.37 -6.13
CA ASP A 92 -8.95 -47.50 -7.35
C ASP A 92 -8.75 -48.83 -8.13
N GLU A 93 -7.96 -49.79 -7.63
CA GLU A 93 -7.66 -51.05 -8.35
C GLU A 93 -8.14 -52.33 -7.64
N GLN A 94 -9.07 -52.21 -6.69
CA GLN A 94 -9.77 -53.35 -6.09
C GLN A 94 -11.29 -53.12 -6.02
N ALA A 95 -11.89 -52.82 -7.17
CA ALA A 95 -13.34 -52.94 -7.37
C ALA A 95 -13.64 -53.33 -8.83
N ALA A 96 -13.28 -54.57 -9.19
CA ALA A 96 -13.81 -55.29 -10.36
C ALA A 96 -13.74 -56.80 -10.11
#